data_AF-A0A7L4WD18-F1
#
_entry.id   AF-A0A7L4WD18-F1
#
_cell.length_a   1.000
_cell.length_b   1.000
_cell.length_c   1.000
_cell.angle_alpha   90.00
_cell.angle_beta   90.00
_cell.angle_gamma   90.00
#
_symmetry.space_group_name_H-M   'P 1'
#
loop_
_entity.id
_entity.type
_entity.pdbx_description
1 polymer ?
#
loop_
_entity_poly.entity_id
_entity_poly.type
_entity_poly.pdbx_seq_one_letter_code
_entity_poly.pdbx_strand_id
1 'polypeptide(L)'
;MTETELKALLHDTPEIVAILNIINRLGLADAWLAAGTIRNLIWNYLSGLPLFDKQTDVDVVFFDKLISYEKTKELEASLQAAYPTYDWELKNQAHMHLHNPNTQPYLSACDAIEQFPERCTAIGIKASSDGEITLFTPYGLSDILAFIVRPTPYFLTSQEKLSIYQARVAKKNWQEKWPKVTILQGN
;
A
#
# COMPACT_ATOMS: atom_id res chain seq x y z
N MET A 1 16.86 -8.88 -6.17
CA MET A 1 15.49 -9.16 -5.73
C MET A 1 14.59 -9.26 -6.95
N THR A 2 14.24 -10.48 -7.33
CA THR A 2 13.20 -10.80 -8.31
C THR A 2 11.84 -10.88 -7.63
N GLU A 3 10.74 -11.01 -8.38
CA GLU A 3 9.41 -11.22 -7.79
C GLU A 3 9.35 -12.51 -6.97
N THR A 4 10.00 -13.59 -7.42
CA THR A 4 10.07 -14.85 -6.67
C THR A 4 10.80 -14.67 -5.34
N GLU A 5 11.92 -13.95 -5.33
CA GLU A 5 12.66 -13.64 -4.10
C GLU A 5 11.82 -12.76 -3.16
N LEU A 6 11.04 -11.81 -3.70
CA LEU A 6 10.14 -10.98 -2.90
C LEU A 6 9.00 -11.82 -2.30
N LYS A 7 8.36 -12.70 -3.07
CA LYS A 7 7.33 -13.60 -2.55
C LYS A 7 7.86 -14.48 -1.42
N ALA A 8 9.06 -15.05 -1.59
CA ALA A 8 9.71 -15.84 -0.56
C ALA A 8 9.96 -15.00 0.71
N LEU A 9 10.52 -13.79 0.57
CA LEU A 9 10.72 -12.88 1.70
C LEU A 9 9.41 -12.56 2.44
N LEU A 10 8.33 -12.29 1.72
CA LEU A 10 7.03 -11.98 2.30
C LEU A 10 6.42 -13.19 3.01
N HIS A 11 6.56 -14.38 2.42
CA HIS A 11 6.11 -15.63 3.02
C HIS A 11 6.90 -15.97 4.29
N ASP A 12 8.20 -15.71 4.30
CA ASP A 12 9.07 -15.99 5.44
C ASP A 12 9.01 -14.91 6.53
N THR A 13 8.22 -13.84 6.32
CA THR A 13 7.99 -12.78 7.31
C THR A 13 6.71 -13.08 8.11
N PRO A 14 6.81 -13.51 9.39
CA PRO A 14 5.64 -13.95 10.17
C PRO A 14 4.56 -12.89 10.32
N GLU A 15 4.94 -11.61 10.46
CA GLU A 15 4.01 -10.50 10.57
C GLU A 15 3.17 -10.34 9.31
N ILE A 16 3.77 -10.48 8.12
CA ILE A 16 3.05 -10.37 6.85
C ILE A 16 2.07 -11.54 6.69
N VAL A 17 2.50 -12.76 6.99
CA VAL A 17 1.62 -13.94 6.94
C VAL A 17 0.45 -13.78 7.92
N ALA A 18 0.70 -13.29 9.14
CA ALA A 18 -0.34 -13.03 10.12
C ALA A 18 -1.34 -11.97 9.62
N ILE A 19 -0.85 -10.85 9.07
CA ILE A 19 -1.67 -9.78 8.50
C ILE A 19 -2.53 -10.29 7.34
N LEU A 20 -1.94 -11.02 6.39
CA LEU A 20 -2.66 -11.58 5.24
C LEU A 20 -3.75 -12.56 5.69
N ASN A 21 -3.47 -13.39 6.69
CA ASN A 21 -4.46 -14.29 7.27
C ASN A 21 -5.61 -13.54 7.96
N ILE A 22 -5.32 -12.40 8.61
CA ILE A 22 -6.36 -11.53 9.19
C ILE A 22 -7.23 -10.92 8.09
N ILE A 23 -6.61 -10.35 7.05
CA ILE A 23 -7.32 -9.75 5.91
C ILE A 23 -8.23 -10.78 5.23
N ASN A 24 -7.74 -12.00 4.99
CA ASN A 24 -8.53 -13.09 4.41
C ASN A 24 -9.75 -13.45 5.26
N ARG A 25 -9.63 -13.44 6.60
CA ARG A 25 -10.75 -13.71 7.51
C ARG A 25 -11.82 -12.62 7.53
N LEU A 26 -11.52 -11.41 7.05
CA LEU A 26 -12.54 -10.35 6.93
C LEU A 26 -13.56 -10.66 5.85
N GLY A 27 -13.24 -11.54 4.89
CA GLY A 27 -14.14 -11.89 3.79
C GLY A 27 -14.49 -10.72 2.87
N LEU A 28 -13.63 -9.68 2.84
CA LEU A 28 -13.82 -8.51 1.99
C LEU A 28 -13.50 -8.83 0.53
N ALA A 29 -14.34 -8.36 -0.37
CA ALA A 29 -14.11 -8.49 -1.80
C ALA A 29 -12.90 -7.64 -2.23
N ASP A 30 -12.05 -8.23 -3.08
CA ASP A 30 -10.90 -7.56 -3.69
C ASP A 30 -10.01 -6.83 -2.68
N ALA A 31 -9.69 -7.49 -1.55
CA ALA A 31 -8.85 -6.93 -0.49
C ALA A 31 -7.36 -7.22 -0.71
N TRP A 32 -6.54 -6.20 -0.48
CA TRP A 32 -5.10 -6.20 -0.66
C TRP A 32 -4.43 -5.49 0.51
N LEU A 33 -3.33 -6.06 1.00
CA LEU A 33 -2.32 -5.28 1.72
C LEU A 33 -1.56 -4.46 0.67
N ALA A 34 -1.36 -3.16 0.88
CA ALA A 34 -0.79 -2.29 -0.16
C ALA A 34 0.18 -1.25 0.41
N ALA A 35 0.64 -0.36 -0.47
CA ALA A 35 1.23 0.93 -0.12
C ALA A 35 2.45 0.87 0.82
N GLY A 36 2.33 1.51 1.98
CA GLY A 36 3.43 1.79 2.90
C GLY A 36 3.96 0.54 3.56
N THR A 37 3.08 -0.42 3.90
CA THR A 37 3.49 -1.63 4.61
C THR A 37 4.50 -2.45 3.80
N ILE A 38 4.22 -2.68 2.52
CA ILE A 38 5.11 -3.45 1.63
C ILE A 38 6.38 -2.66 1.33
N ARG A 39 6.25 -1.36 1.04
CA ARG A 39 7.40 -0.48 0.77
C ARG A 39 8.38 -0.44 1.93
N ASN A 40 7.87 -0.24 3.14
CA ASN A 40 8.67 -0.17 4.35
C ASN A 40 9.41 -1.49 4.59
N LEU A 41 8.75 -2.64 4.39
CA LEU A 41 9.38 -3.95 4.52
C LEU A 41 10.54 -4.13 3.54
N ILE A 42 10.33 -3.82 2.26
CA ILE A 42 11.38 -3.97 1.24
C ILE A 42 12.55 -3.03 1.52
N TRP A 43 12.29 -1.77 1.87
CA TRP A 43 13.34 -0.82 2.19
C TRP A 43 14.09 -1.16 3.48
N ASN A 44 13.40 -1.70 4.49
CA ASN A 44 14.04 -2.18 5.70
C ASN A 44 14.96 -3.37 5.41
N TYR A 45 14.48 -4.36 4.64
CA TYR A 45 15.28 -5.50 4.20
C TYR A 45 16.56 -5.04 3.47
N LEU A 46 16.43 -4.14 2.49
CA LEU A 46 17.55 -3.61 1.71
C LEU A 46 18.49 -2.67 2.51
N SER A 47 18.08 -2.27 3.71
CA SER A 47 18.84 -1.40 4.61
C SER A 47 19.36 -2.12 5.85
N GLY A 48 19.11 -3.43 5.98
CA GLY A 48 19.49 -4.20 7.17
C GLY A 48 18.76 -3.77 8.45
N LEU A 49 17.56 -3.19 8.30
CA LEU A 49 16.68 -2.80 9.41
C LEU A 49 15.68 -3.93 9.73
N PRO A 50 15.03 -3.91 10.91
CA PRO A 50 13.95 -4.84 11.23
C PRO A 50 12.86 -4.84 10.14
N LEU A 51 12.48 -6.02 9.64
CA LEU A 51 11.59 -6.16 8.48
C LEU A 51 10.23 -5.51 8.69
N PHE A 52 9.69 -5.66 9.89
CA PHE A 52 8.38 -5.11 10.25
C PHE A 52 8.50 -4.11 11.39
N ASP A 53 7.84 -2.96 11.22
CA ASP A 53 7.77 -1.91 12.21
C ASP A 53 6.32 -1.77 12.67
N LYS A 54 6.04 -2.23 13.90
CA LYS A 54 4.70 -2.21 14.49
C LYS A 54 4.16 -0.80 14.73
N GLN A 55 5.00 0.22 14.63
CA GLN A 55 4.59 1.62 14.75
C GLN A 55 4.14 2.21 13.41
N THR A 56 4.24 1.44 12.32
CA THR A 56 3.77 1.87 11.00
C THR A 56 2.39 1.33 10.70
N ASP A 57 1.67 2.11 9.92
CA ASP A 57 0.35 1.82 9.37
C ASP A 57 0.37 0.52 8.54
N VAL A 58 -0.66 -0.30 8.75
CA VAL A 58 -1.00 -1.47 7.94
C VAL A 58 -2.09 -1.06 6.95
N ASP A 59 -1.66 -0.72 5.74
CA ASP A 59 -2.50 -0.22 4.66
C ASP A 59 -3.29 -1.37 4.01
N VAL A 60 -4.57 -1.49 4.32
CA VAL A 60 -5.49 -2.44 3.69
C VAL A 60 -6.45 -1.71 2.77
N VAL A 61 -6.37 -2.00 1.48
CA VAL A 61 -7.31 -1.48 0.48
C VAL A 61 -8.21 -2.59 -0.01
N PHE A 62 -9.49 -2.29 -0.17
CA PHE A 62 -10.43 -3.22 -0.78
C PHE A 62 -11.41 -2.48 -1.67
N PHE A 63 -12.13 -3.20 -2.51
CA PHE A 63 -13.11 -2.61 -3.40
C PHE A 63 -14.44 -3.35 -3.31
N ASP A 64 -15.42 -2.69 -2.71
CA ASP A 64 -16.79 -3.21 -2.65
C ASP A 64 -17.81 -2.08 -2.70
N LYS A 65 -18.62 -2.04 -3.76
CA LYS A 65 -19.68 -1.03 -3.94
C LYS A 65 -20.88 -1.25 -3.01
N LEU A 66 -21.04 -2.46 -2.46
CA LEU A 66 -22.16 -2.82 -1.58
C LEU A 66 -21.90 -2.41 -0.13
N ILE A 67 -20.64 -2.30 0.28
CA ILE A 67 -20.25 -1.86 1.62
C ILE A 67 -20.20 -0.33 1.65
N SER A 68 -20.99 0.30 2.52
CA SER A 68 -20.99 1.76 2.66
C SER A 68 -19.70 2.31 3.31
N TYR A 69 -19.52 3.63 3.24
CA TYR A 69 -18.42 4.29 3.92
C TYR A 69 -18.49 4.12 5.45
N GLU A 70 -19.68 4.27 6.03
CA GLU A 70 -19.92 4.10 7.47
C GLU A 70 -19.62 2.65 7.88
N LYS A 71 -20.07 1.68 7.08
CA LYS A 71 -19.78 0.26 7.35
C LYS A 71 -18.29 -0.04 7.28
N THR A 72 -17.57 0.61 6.36
CA THR A 72 -16.10 0.52 6.29
C THR A 72 -15.45 1.01 7.58
N LYS A 73 -15.94 2.12 8.16
CA LYS A 73 -15.46 2.65 9.45
C LYS A 73 -15.76 1.73 10.63
N GLU A 74 -16.93 1.10 10.66
CA GLU A 74 -17.24 0.08 11.68
C GLU A 74 -16.30 -1.14 11.57
N LEU A 75 -16.00 -1.57 10.35
CA LEU A 75 -15.07 -2.69 10.09
C LEU A 75 -13.64 -2.32 10.52
N GLU A 76 -13.18 -1.12 10.20
CA GLU A 76 -11.87 -0.59 10.63
C GLU A 76 -11.76 -0.59 12.17
N ALA A 77 -12.79 -0.06 12.86
CA ALA A 77 -12.81 -0.04 14.32
C ALA A 77 -12.84 -1.45 14.94
N SER A 78 -13.60 -2.37 14.34
CA SER A 78 -13.67 -3.77 14.79
C SER A 78 -12.34 -4.50 14.58
N LEU A 79 -11.69 -4.24 13.45
CA LEU A 79 -10.37 -4.78 13.12
C LEU A 79 -9.31 -4.28 14.12
N GLN A 80 -9.32 -2.98 14.44
CA GLN A 80 -8.43 -2.39 15.44
C GLN A 80 -8.63 -2.98 16.83
N ALA A 81 -9.89 -3.21 17.24
CA ALA A 81 -10.21 -3.80 18.54
C ALA A 81 -9.82 -5.29 18.63
N ALA A 82 -10.01 -6.05 17.55
CA ALA A 82 -9.70 -7.47 17.51
C ALA A 82 -8.19 -7.75 17.40
N TYR A 83 -7.45 -6.88 16.71
CA TYR A 83 -6.02 -7.07 16.45
C TYR A 83 -5.22 -5.78 16.76
N PRO A 84 -5.15 -5.35 18.03
CA PRO A 84 -4.56 -4.07 18.44
C PRO A 84 -3.03 -4.03 18.33
N THR A 85 -2.39 -5.13 17.91
CA THR A 85 -0.93 -5.20 17.67
C THR A 85 -0.50 -4.45 16.42
N TYR A 86 -1.45 -4.18 15.52
CA TYR A 86 -1.21 -3.47 14.26
C TYR A 86 -2.04 -2.19 14.23
N ASP A 87 -1.51 -1.16 13.59
CA ASP A 87 -2.23 0.09 13.33
C ASP A 87 -2.93 -0.01 11.98
N TRP A 88 -4.21 -0.38 11.98
CA TRP A 88 -4.91 -0.72 10.74
C TRP A 88 -5.47 0.52 10.04
N GLU A 89 -5.15 0.67 8.76
CA GLU A 89 -5.82 1.62 7.88
C GLU A 89 -6.64 0.85 6.83
N LEU A 90 -7.97 0.80 7.01
CA LEU A 90 -8.86 0.07 6.13
C LEU A 90 -9.62 1.04 5.22
N LYS A 91 -9.33 1.01 3.91
CA LYS A 91 -9.94 1.92 2.93
C LYS A 91 -10.72 1.17 1.85
N ASN A 92 -12.01 1.50 1.71
CA ASN A 92 -12.82 1.06 0.58
C ASN A 92 -12.62 2.00 -0.61
N GLN A 93 -11.96 1.51 -1.64
CA GLN A 93 -11.65 2.28 -2.83
C GLN A 93 -12.89 2.66 -3.65
N ALA A 94 -14.02 1.96 -3.47
CA ALA A 94 -15.28 2.32 -4.11
C ALA A 94 -15.75 3.75 -3.76
N HIS A 95 -15.39 4.26 -2.58
CA HIS A 95 -15.86 5.57 -2.06
C HIS A 95 -14.80 6.66 -2.08
N MET A 96 -13.54 6.34 -2.42
CA MET A 96 -12.44 7.31 -2.26
C MET A 96 -12.53 8.53 -3.17
N HIS A 97 -13.21 8.41 -4.31
CA HIS A 97 -13.50 9.55 -5.20
C HIS A 97 -14.36 10.63 -4.54
N LEU A 98 -15.10 10.30 -3.47
CA LEU A 98 -15.90 11.26 -2.68
C LEU A 98 -15.03 12.17 -1.80
N HIS A 99 -13.82 11.74 -1.46
CA HIS A 99 -12.89 12.46 -0.58
C HIS A 99 -11.74 13.12 -1.34
N ASN A 100 -11.48 12.68 -2.57
CA ASN A 100 -10.42 13.21 -3.43
C ASN A 100 -11.05 13.98 -4.59
N PRO A 101 -11.08 15.33 -4.54
CA PRO A 101 -11.58 16.12 -5.66
C PRO A 101 -10.80 15.75 -6.93
N ASN A 102 -11.49 15.78 -8.07
CA ASN A 102 -10.93 15.44 -9.39
C ASN A 102 -10.41 14.00 -9.54
N THR A 103 -10.82 13.08 -8.66
CA THR A 103 -10.58 11.64 -8.80
C THR A 103 -11.84 10.97 -9.33
N GLN A 104 -11.71 10.22 -10.43
CA GLN A 104 -12.82 9.43 -10.96
C GLN A 104 -13.03 8.18 -10.07
N PRO A 105 -14.25 7.63 -10.01
CA PRO A 105 -14.49 6.37 -9.33
C PRO A 105 -13.57 5.27 -9.86
N TYR A 106 -12.87 4.58 -8.96
CA TYR A 106 -12.03 3.45 -9.33
C TYR A 106 -12.87 2.25 -9.80
N LEU A 107 -12.26 1.38 -10.59
CA LEU A 107 -12.89 0.18 -11.14
C LEU A 107 -12.63 -1.08 -10.29
N SER A 108 -11.53 -1.10 -9.54
CA SER A 108 -11.09 -2.20 -8.66
C SER A 108 -10.09 -1.68 -7.63
N ALA A 109 -9.66 -2.53 -6.69
CA ALA A 109 -8.57 -2.19 -5.78
C ALA A 109 -7.24 -2.03 -6.53
N CYS A 110 -6.96 -2.88 -7.52
CA CYS A 110 -5.76 -2.76 -8.36
C CYS A 110 -5.73 -1.45 -9.16
N ASP A 111 -6.87 -1.03 -9.72
CA ASP A 111 -7.00 0.26 -10.42
C ASP A 111 -6.69 1.44 -9.47
N ALA A 112 -7.16 1.38 -8.22
CA ALA A 112 -6.83 2.37 -7.22
C ALA A 112 -5.33 2.36 -6.84
N ILE A 113 -4.73 1.17 -6.66
CA ILE A 113 -3.30 1.02 -6.32
C ILE A 113 -2.41 1.57 -7.43
N GLU A 114 -2.73 1.28 -8.70
CA GLU A 114 -1.99 1.83 -9.84
C GLU A 114 -1.99 3.36 -9.84
N GLN A 115 -3.10 3.97 -9.40
CA GLN A 115 -3.26 5.42 -9.34
C GLN A 115 -2.72 6.06 -8.06
N PHE A 116 -1.94 5.35 -7.23
CA PHE A 116 -1.30 5.95 -6.05
C PHE A 116 -0.31 7.07 -6.39
N PRO A 117 0.07 7.93 -5.42
CA PRO A 117 0.91 9.08 -5.70
C PRO A 117 2.32 8.70 -6.20
N GLU A 118 2.92 7.63 -5.67
CA GLU A 118 4.28 7.22 -6.00
C GLU A 118 4.33 5.80 -6.61
N ARG A 119 5.15 5.60 -7.65
CA ARG A 119 5.31 4.28 -8.27
C ARG A 119 5.80 3.20 -7.30
N CYS A 120 6.72 3.55 -6.39
CA CYS A 120 7.22 2.64 -5.37
C CYS A 120 6.19 2.31 -4.27
N THR A 121 5.10 3.06 -4.18
CA THR A 121 3.99 2.81 -3.25
C THR A 121 2.83 2.10 -3.96
N ALA A 122 2.74 2.18 -5.29
CA ALA A 122 1.80 1.44 -6.12
C ALA A 122 2.20 -0.05 -6.21
N ILE A 123 2.06 -0.75 -5.08
CA ILE A 123 2.29 -2.18 -4.93
C ILE A 123 1.21 -2.76 -4.01
N GLY A 124 0.75 -3.97 -4.32
CA GLY A 124 -0.22 -4.70 -3.52
C GLY A 124 0.13 -6.19 -3.40
N ILE A 125 -0.23 -6.79 -2.28
CA ILE A 125 -0.21 -8.24 -2.10
C ILE A 125 -1.52 -8.73 -1.52
N LYS A 126 -1.89 -9.95 -1.92
CA LYS A 126 -2.95 -10.73 -1.29
C LYS A 126 -2.53 -12.19 -1.24
N ALA A 127 -3.10 -12.95 -0.31
CA ALA A 127 -2.90 -14.38 -0.23
C ALA A 127 -4.20 -15.12 -0.57
N SER A 128 -4.10 -16.21 -1.32
CA SER A 128 -5.19 -17.18 -1.43
C SER A 128 -5.32 -17.99 -0.13
N SER A 129 -6.39 -18.80 -0.03
CA SER A 129 -6.67 -19.62 1.14
C SER A 129 -5.61 -20.70 1.42
N ASP A 130 -4.83 -21.08 0.42
CA ASP A 130 -3.69 -22.00 0.52
C ASP A 130 -2.37 -21.29 0.88
N GLY A 131 -2.39 -19.97 1.06
CA GLY A 131 -1.23 -19.16 1.44
C GLY A 131 -0.38 -18.67 0.26
N GLU A 132 -0.77 -18.93 -1.00
CA GLU A 132 -0.02 -18.41 -2.15
C GLU A 132 -0.14 -16.88 -2.25
N ILE A 133 1.00 -16.19 -2.27
CA ILE A 133 1.04 -14.73 -2.38
C ILE A 133 0.97 -14.31 -3.86
N THR A 134 -0.06 -13.52 -4.17
CA THR A 134 -0.17 -12.77 -5.42
C THR A 134 0.41 -11.37 -5.24
N LEU A 135 1.29 -10.95 -6.16
CA LEU A 135 1.84 -9.60 -6.23
C LEU A 135 1.12 -8.80 -7.31
N PHE A 136 0.85 -7.54 -7.02
CA PHE A 136 0.44 -6.54 -8.00
C PHE A 136 1.46 -5.40 -8.01
N THR A 137 2.22 -5.30 -9.11
CA THR A 137 3.37 -4.40 -9.29
C THR A 137 3.25 -3.65 -10.63
N PRO A 138 2.26 -2.74 -10.79
CA PRO A 138 1.94 -2.11 -12.07
C PRO A 138 3.11 -1.37 -12.73
N TYR A 139 4.11 -0.94 -11.93
CA TYR A 139 5.32 -0.27 -12.42
C TYR A 139 6.60 -1.11 -12.28
N GLY A 140 6.44 -2.41 -12.00
CA GLY A 140 7.55 -3.32 -11.70
C GLY A 140 8.24 -3.01 -10.36
N LEU A 141 9.32 -3.75 -10.08
CA LEU A 141 10.07 -3.64 -8.82
C LEU A 141 11.26 -2.67 -8.89
N SER A 142 11.61 -2.13 -10.05
CA SER A 142 12.85 -1.36 -10.24
C SER A 142 12.94 -0.15 -9.32
N ASP A 143 11.86 0.63 -9.21
CA ASP A 143 11.86 1.89 -8.46
C ASP A 143 11.99 1.62 -6.96
N ILE A 144 11.19 0.69 -6.44
CA ILE A 144 11.21 0.34 -5.02
C ILE A 144 12.55 -0.26 -4.60
N LEU A 145 13.16 -1.11 -5.44
CA LEU A 145 14.47 -1.71 -5.15
C LEU A 145 15.64 -0.71 -5.25
N ALA A 146 15.50 0.30 -6.10
CA ALA A 146 16.47 1.38 -6.25
C ALA A 146 16.24 2.55 -5.27
N PHE A 147 15.28 2.44 -4.34
CA PHE A 147 14.87 3.53 -3.44
C PHE A 147 14.45 4.81 -4.18
N ILE A 148 13.85 4.67 -5.37
CA ILE A 148 13.38 5.80 -6.17
C ILE A 148 11.93 6.08 -5.82
N VAL A 149 11.67 7.31 -5.38
CA VAL A 149 10.33 7.87 -5.20
C VAL A 149 10.05 8.81 -6.36
N ARG A 150 9.07 8.47 -7.20
CA ARG A 150 8.64 9.29 -8.33
C ARG A 150 7.15 9.17 -8.57
N PRO A 151 6.49 10.19 -9.14
CA PRO A 151 5.06 10.15 -9.35
C PRO A 151 4.64 9.06 -10.34
N THR A 152 3.44 8.53 -10.16
CA THR A 152 2.79 7.67 -11.16
C THR A 152 2.39 8.50 -12.39
N PRO A 153 2.19 7.89 -13.58
CA PRO A 153 1.64 8.59 -14.74
C PRO A 153 0.32 9.32 -14.42
N TYR A 154 -0.51 8.75 -13.55
CA TYR A 154 -1.76 9.39 -13.11
C TYR A 154 -1.52 10.71 -12.36
N PHE A 155 -0.45 10.81 -11.57
CA PHE A 155 -0.09 12.03 -10.84
C PHE A 155 0.63 13.07 -11.71
N LEU A 156 1.07 12.69 -12.92
CA LEU A 156 1.63 13.60 -13.91
C LEU A 156 0.57 14.25 -14.81
N THR A 157 -0.70 13.83 -14.73
CA THR A 157 -1.75 14.35 -15.63
C THR A 157 -2.15 15.79 -15.36
N SER A 158 -1.87 16.33 -14.17
CA SER A 158 -2.21 17.71 -13.83
C SER A 158 -1.28 18.28 -12.76
N GLN A 159 -1.11 19.60 -12.79
CA GLN A 159 -0.29 20.31 -11.81
C GLN A 159 -0.84 20.16 -10.37
N GLU A 160 -2.16 20.10 -10.21
CA GLU A 160 -2.82 19.89 -8.93
C GLU A 160 -2.41 18.56 -8.28
N LYS A 161 -2.46 17.46 -9.05
CA LYS A 161 -2.02 16.15 -8.56
C LYS A 161 -0.54 16.13 -8.24
N LEU A 162 0.28 16.74 -9.10
CA LEU A 162 1.71 16.85 -8.84
C LEU A 162 2.00 17.59 -7.53
N SER A 163 1.24 18.64 -7.22
CA SER A 163 1.34 19.35 -5.93
C SER A 163 0.95 18.46 -4.73
N ILE A 164 -0.05 17.58 -4.87
CA ILE A 164 -0.39 16.59 -3.83
C ILE A 164 0.78 15.63 -3.58
N TYR A 165 1.41 15.13 -4.64
CA TYR A 165 2.62 14.30 -4.53
C TYR A 165 3.75 15.05 -3.80
N GLN A 166 4.07 16.27 -4.21
CA GLN A 166 5.13 17.09 -3.60
C GLN A 166 4.87 17.35 -2.11
N ALA A 167 3.62 17.69 -1.74
CA ALA A 167 3.24 17.88 -0.34
C ALA A 167 3.38 16.59 0.48
N ARG A 168 3.01 15.44 -0.11
CA ARG A 168 3.14 14.13 0.54
C ARG A 168 4.59 13.73 0.76
N VAL A 169 5.46 13.95 -0.23
CA VAL A 169 6.91 13.72 -0.14
C VAL A 169 7.50 14.51 1.03
N ALA A 170 7.19 15.81 1.10
CA ALA A 170 7.68 16.69 2.18
C ALA A 170 7.20 16.23 3.56
N LYS A 171 5.95 15.76 3.67
CA LYS A 171 5.37 15.26 4.92
C LYS A 171 5.99 13.93 5.39
N LYS A 172 6.27 13.01 4.47
CA LYS A 172 6.73 11.65 4.84
C LYS A 172 8.23 11.59 5.20
N ASN A 173 9.04 12.53 4.72
CA ASN A 173 10.47 12.66 5.06
C ASN A 173 11.26 11.34 4.99
N TRP A 174 11.02 10.51 3.96
CA TRP A 174 11.56 9.14 3.88
C TRP A 174 13.08 9.04 4.04
N GLN A 175 13.81 10.06 3.62
CA GLN A 175 15.28 10.11 3.67
C GLN A 175 15.84 10.07 5.11
N GLU A 176 15.03 10.44 6.11
CA GLU A 176 15.42 10.33 7.53
C GLU A 176 15.60 8.88 7.96
N LYS A 177 14.68 7.99 7.56
CA LYS A 177 14.73 6.55 7.88
C LYS A 177 15.56 5.75 6.87
N TRP A 178 15.50 6.13 5.59
CA TRP A 178 16.20 5.44 4.50
C TRP A 178 17.06 6.44 3.70
N PRO A 179 18.34 6.65 4.09
CA PRO A 179 19.21 7.66 3.46
C PRO A 179 19.49 7.44 1.97
N LYS A 180 19.24 6.23 1.45
CA LYS A 180 19.38 5.88 0.02
C LYS A 180 18.24 6.41 -0.85
N VAL A 181 17.17 6.94 -0.25
CA VAL A 181 15.98 7.41 -0.98
C VAL A 181 16.32 8.57 -1.89
N THR A 182 16.01 8.39 -3.18
CA THR A 182 16.10 9.40 -4.22
C THR A 182 14.71 9.83 -4.64
N ILE A 183 14.39 11.11 -4.47
CA ILE A 183 13.08 11.69 -4.82
C ILE A 183 13.18 12.40 -6.16
N LEU A 184 12.29 12.07 -7.10
CA LEU A 184 12.15 12.75 -8.38
C LEU A 184 10.92 13.65 -8.37
N GLN A 185 11.07 14.90 -8.83
CA GLN A 185 10.02 15.92 -8.74
C GLN A 185 8.94 15.82 -9.83
N GLY A 186 9.09 14.93 -10.82
CA GLY A 186 8.12 14.73 -11.90
C GLY A 186 8.27 15.68 -13.09
N ASN A 187 9.50 16.11 -13.39
CA ASN A 187 9.83 16.97 -14.52
C ASN A 187 10.12 16.16 -15.79
#